data_AF-A0A821CY84-F1
#
_entry.id   AF-A0A821CY84-F1
#
_cell.length_a   1.000
_cell.length_b   1.000
_cell.length_c   1.000
_cell.angle_alpha   90.00
_cell.angle_beta   90.00
_cell.angle_gamma   90.00
#
_symmetry.space_group_name_H-M   'P 1'
#
loop_
_entity.id
_entity.type
_entity.pdbx_description
1 polymer ?
#
loop_
_entity_poly.entity_id
_entity_poly.type
_entity_poly.pdbx_seq_one_letter_code
_entity_poly.pdbx_strand_id
1 'polypeptide(L)' 'MTDLERVFEALQSANLTLKASKCQFCRREMRYLGHIITQNGIGPD' A
#
# COMPACT_ATOMS: atom_id res chain seq x y z
N MET A 1 2.34 6.60 -13.51
CA MET A 1 2.24 5.24 -12.91
C MET A 1 3.65 4.70 -12.75
N THR A 2 4.46 5.28 -11.87
CA THR A 2 5.91 4.96 -11.78
C THR A 2 6.31 4.45 -10.40
N ASP A 3 5.56 4.83 -9.37
CA ASP A 3 5.90 4.52 -7.98
C ASP A 3 5.58 3.08 -7.64
N LEU A 4 4.40 2.59 -8.06
CA LEU A 4 4.00 1.21 -7.77
C LEU A 4 4.85 0.20 -8.55
N GLU A 5 5.18 0.50 -9.81
CA GLU A 5 6.07 -0.34 -10.61
C GLU A 5 7.46 -0.45 -9.99
N ARG A 6 8.05 0.68 -9.56
CA ARG A 6 9.34 0.68 -8.84
C ARG A 6 9.32 -0.16 -7.58
N VAL A 7 8.23 -0.10 -6.81
CA VAL A 7 8.07 -0.93 -5.60
C VAL A 7 8.00 -2.42 -5.96
N PHE A 8 7.26 -2.78 -7.01
CA PHE A 8 7.19 -4.18 -7.46
C PHE A 8 8.52 -4.70 -8.02
N GLU A 9 9.26 -3.88 -8.77
CA GLU A 9 10.61 -4.22 -9.23
C GLU A 9 11.57 -4.41 -8.05
N ALA A 10 11.55 -3.52 -7.05
CA ALA A 10 12.38 -3.65 -5.86
C ALA A 10 12.06 -4.93 -5.07
N LEU A 11 10.77 -5.28 -4.94
CA LEU A 11 10.34 -6.53 -4.29
C LEU A 11 10.81 -7.77 -5.07
N GLN A 12 10.67 -7.76 -6.39
CA GLN A 12 11.18 -8.84 -7.25
C GLN A 12 12.69 -8.99 -7.16
N SER A 13 13.44 -7.88 -7.19
CA SER A 13 14.90 -7.89 -7.07
C SER A 13 15.37 -8.44 -5.72
N ALA A 14 14.61 -8.18 -4.65
CA ALA A 14 14.83 -8.75 -3.32
C ALA A 14 14.30 -10.19 -3.15
N ASN A 15 13.77 -10.82 -4.21
CA ASN A 15 13.16 -12.15 -4.19
C ASN A 15 11.99 -12.27 -3.17
N LEU A 16 11.29 -11.17 -2.93
CA LEU A 16 10.13 -11.08 -2.04
C LEU A 16 8.83 -11.23 -2.83
N THR A 17 7.88 -11.95 -2.26
CA THR A 17 6.54 -12.15 -2.83
C THR A 17 5.48 -11.43 -2.02
N LEU A 18 4.56 -10.75 -2.70
CA LEU A 18 3.42 -10.09 -2.09
C LEU A 18 2.28 -11.08 -1.86
N LYS A 19 1.69 -11.06 -0.67
CA LYS A 19 0.45 -11.78 -0.41
C LYS A 19 -0.73 -10.93 -0.88
N ALA A 20 -1.26 -11.22 -2.07
CA ALA A 20 -2.37 -10.46 -2.68
C ALA A 20 -3.56 -10.26 -1.72
N SER A 21 -3.91 -11.25 -0.90
CA SER A 21 -5.00 -11.16 0.09
C SER A 21 -4.80 -10.08 1.16
N LYS A 22 -3.56 -9.63 1.39
CA LYS A 22 -3.22 -8.57 2.36
C LYS A 22 -2.95 -7.22 1.68
N CYS A 23 -2.86 -7.16 0.37
CA CYS A 23 -2.57 -5.93 -0.35
C CYS A 23 -3.87 -5.21 -0.72
N GLN A 24 -3.89 -3.89 -0.52
CA GLN A 24 -5.02 -3.04 -0.90
C GLN A 24 -4.47 -1.92 -1.77
N PHE A 25 -4.84 -1.93 -3.06
CA PHE A 25 -4.40 -0.94 -4.04
C PHE A 25 -5.56 -0.04 -4.46
N CYS A 26 -5.24 1.19 -4.86
CA CYS A 26 -6.19 2.16 -5.42
C CYS A 26 -7.47 2.35 -4.60
N ARG A 27 -7.38 2.33 -3.26
CA ARG A 27 -8.50 2.57 -2.36
C ARG A 27 -8.64 4.06 -2.04
N ARG A 28 -9.87 4.51 -1.79
CA ARG A 28 -10.14 5.89 -1.33
C ARG A 28 -9.79 6.10 0.14
N GLU A 29 -9.76 5.02 0.91
CA GLU A 29 -9.40 4.98 2.32
C GLU A 29 -8.64 3.69 2.64
N MET A 30 -7.75 3.73 3.62
CA MET A 30 -6.97 2.58 4.06
C MET A 30 -6.63 2.70 5.55
N ARG A 31 -6.72 1.59 6.28
CA ARG A 31 -6.20 1.52 7.65
C ARG A 31 -4.72 1.17 7.63
N TYR A 32 -3.89 2.01 8.23
CA TYR A 32 -2.45 1.80 8.33
C TYR A 32 -1.95 2.21 9.72
N LEU A 33 -1.27 1.30 10.42
CA LEU A 33 -0.69 1.51 11.75
C LEU A 33 -1.66 2.13 12.81
N GLY A 34 -2.93 1.73 12.80
CA GLY A 34 -3.93 2.26 13.74
C GLY A 34 -4.52 3.62 13.34
N HIS A 35 -4.26 4.07 12.12
CA HIS A 35 -4.83 5.27 11.54
C HIS A 35 -5.65 4.95 10.29
N ILE A 36 -6.72 5.72 10.08
CA ILE A 36 -7.49 5.70 8.83
C ILE A 36 -6.95 6.83 7.95
N ILE A 37 -6.33 6.44 6.84
CA ILE A 37 -5.85 7.35 5.80
C ILE A 37 -6.99 7.53 4.79
N THR A 38 -7.42 8.76 4.58
CA THR A 38 -8.45 9.13 3.59
C THR A 38 -7.91 10.21 2.65
N GLN A 39 -8.65 10.53 1.59
CA GLN A 39 -8.31 11.66 0.71
C GLN A 39 -8.25 13.01 1.44
N ASN A 40 -8.99 13.14 2.53
CA ASN A 40 -9.13 14.39 3.29
C ASN A 40 -8.11 14.52 4.43
N GLY A 41 -7.35 13.46 4.73
CA GLY A 41 -6.36 13.46 5.82
C GLY A 41 -6.25 12.13 6.54
N ILE A 42 -5.48 12.15 7.63
CA ILE A 42 -5.19 10.99 8.49
C ILE A 42 -5.99 11.16 9.79
N GLY A 43 -6.87 10.21 10.07
CA GLY A 43 -7.64 10.15 11.31
C GLY A 43 -7.16 9.02 12.22
N PRO A 44 -7.28 9.14 13.56
CA PRO A 44 -7.19 8.00 14.45
C PRO A 44 -8.36 7.03 14.22
N ASP A 45 -8.12 5.75 14.46
CA ASP A 45 -9.16 4.71 14.46
C ASP A 45 -9.95 4.68 15.77
#